data_AF-A0A2D7BXZ4-F1
#
_entry.id   AF-A0A2D7BXZ4-F1
#
_cell.length_a   1.000
_cell.length_b   1.000
_cell.length_c   1.000
_cell.angle_alpha   90.00
_cell.angle_beta   90.00
_cell.angle_gamma   90.00
#
_symmetry.space_group_name_H-M   'P 1'
#
loop_
_entity.id
_entity.type
_entity.pdbx_description
1 polymer ?
#
loop_
_entity_poly.entity_id
_entity_poly.type
_entity_poly.pdbx_seq_one_letter_code
_entity_poly.pdbx_strand_id
1 'polypeptide(L)'
;TTTNMIKNVENDIYNGIFFHRVIDDFVTQAGDPTCKTIGVYPATSLECGSGGTGETVDMEHNENLSHVDGAIGMARSQDPDSADSQWYIAETEAHGLDPENREDEGYVTFGIVRNGMSHVRAIATVPTTDDPSGEEVVVNPASSAGRPIWEVHISNVEMIGVIPYVDEEPSEDEAQSFLATTAGKVTISLVLIVLGVAGYVFYAGNRIDEPDAILLDDES
;
A
#
# COMPACT_ATOMS: atom_id res chain seq x y z
N THR A 1 4.17 12.61 -1.59
CA THR A 1 4.70 11.25 -1.34
C THR A 1 4.18 10.19 -2.29
N THR A 2 2.94 9.71 -2.20
CA THR A 2 2.44 8.57 -3.03
C THR A 2 2.54 8.85 -4.53
N THR A 3 2.22 10.07 -4.98
CA THR A 3 2.37 10.49 -6.37
C THR A 3 3.81 10.33 -6.88
N ASN A 4 4.80 10.63 -6.03
CA ASN A 4 6.22 10.47 -6.37
C ASN A 4 6.63 9.00 -6.47
N MET A 5 6.19 8.15 -5.55
CA MET A 5 6.38 6.70 -5.64
C MET A 5 5.79 6.16 -6.96
N ILE A 6 4.55 6.53 -7.30
CA ILE A 6 3.90 6.13 -8.56
C ILE A 6 4.73 6.57 -9.76
N LYS A 7 5.16 7.84 -9.80
CA LYS A 7 6.01 8.37 -10.87
C LYS A 7 7.31 7.56 -11.02
N ASN A 8 7.95 7.20 -9.91
CA ASN A 8 9.20 6.42 -9.93
C ASN A 8 9.00 4.99 -10.41
N VAL A 9 7.86 4.36 -10.05
CA VAL A 9 7.46 3.06 -10.60
C VAL A 9 7.22 3.15 -12.10
N GLU A 10 6.44 4.13 -12.55
CA GLU A 10 6.11 4.32 -13.98
C GLU A 10 7.34 4.65 -14.86
N ASN A 11 8.37 5.25 -14.27
CA ASN A 11 9.64 5.54 -14.93
C ASN A 11 10.69 4.42 -14.78
N ASP A 12 10.29 3.24 -14.29
CA ASP A 12 11.16 2.07 -14.11
C ASP A 12 12.39 2.33 -13.21
N ILE A 13 12.34 3.33 -12.32
CA ILE A 13 13.46 3.73 -11.46
C ILE A 13 13.92 2.58 -10.56
N TYR A 14 12.96 1.76 -10.11
CA TYR A 14 13.20 0.63 -9.21
C TYR A 14 13.58 -0.67 -9.92
N ASN A 15 13.65 -0.68 -11.26
CA ASN A 15 13.94 -1.90 -11.98
C ASN A 15 15.44 -2.19 -11.98
N GLY A 16 15.80 -3.37 -11.47
CA GLY A 16 17.16 -3.86 -11.42
C GLY A 16 18.03 -3.23 -10.33
N ILE A 17 17.43 -2.55 -9.35
CA ILE A 17 18.15 -2.13 -8.14
C ILE A 17 18.10 -3.24 -7.08
N PHE A 18 18.85 -3.09 -6.00
CA PHE A 18 18.81 -4.01 -4.86
C PHE A 18 18.53 -3.29 -3.54
N PHE A 19 18.19 -4.05 -2.51
CA PHE A 19 18.14 -3.55 -1.13
C PHE A 19 19.56 -3.29 -0.64
N HIS A 20 19.93 -2.02 -0.51
CA HIS A 20 21.30 -1.61 -0.21
C HIS A 20 21.56 -1.48 1.30
N ARG A 21 20.50 -1.48 2.12
CA ARG A 21 20.57 -1.43 3.57
C ARG A 21 19.46 -2.26 4.20
N VAL A 22 19.83 -3.18 5.07
CA VAL A 22 18.94 -4.10 5.77
C VAL A 22 19.39 -4.18 7.22
N ILE A 23 18.48 -3.95 8.16
CA ILE A 23 18.73 -4.07 9.59
C ILE A 23 17.62 -4.92 10.20
N ASP A 24 18.00 -6.12 10.65
CA ASP A 24 17.11 -7.12 11.22
C ASP A 24 16.37 -6.56 12.44
N ASP A 25 15.08 -6.87 12.52
CA ASP A 25 14.12 -6.32 13.50
C ASP A 25 13.96 -4.78 13.43
N PHE A 26 14.26 -4.17 12.28
CA PHE A 26 14.05 -2.73 12.08
C PHE A 26 13.49 -2.41 10.70
N VAL A 27 14.35 -2.25 9.69
CA VAL A 27 13.94 -1.83 8.35
C VAL A 27 14.79 -2.45 7.25
N THR A 28 14.14 -2.72 6.12
CA THR A 28 14.75 -3.11 4.85
C THR A 28 14.56 -1.97 3.85
N GLN A 29 15.66 -1.37 3.35
CA GLN A 29 15.69 -0.13 2.58
C GLN A 29 16.20 -0.33 1.13
N ALA A 30 15.53 0.32 0.18
CA ALA A 30 15.84 0.32 -1.25
C ALA A 30 15.45 1.66 -1.90
N GLY A 31 15.38 1.67 -3.23
CA GLY A 31 14.85 2.81 -4.00
C GLY A 31 15.90 3.79 -4.53
N ASP A 32 17.19 3.53 -4.32
CA ASP A 32 18.26 4.33 -4.94
C ASP A 32 18.56 3.78 -6.36
N PRO A 33 18.36 4.58 -7.43
CA PRO A 33 18.60 4.14 -8.81
C PRO A 33 20.08 3.83 -9.11
N THR A 34 21.00 4.31 -8.28
CA THR A 34 22.44 4.08 -8.43
C THR A 34 22.89 2.76 -7.78
N CYS A 35 22.05 2.14 -6.95
CA CYS A 35 22.32 0.84 -6.34
C CYS A 35 22.05 -0.31 -7.31
N LYS A 36 22.94 -0.42 -8.31
CA LYS A 36 22.97 -1.49 -9.30
C LYS A 36 24.34 -2.15 -9.31
N THR A 37 24.35 -3.47 -9.45
CA THR A 37 25.59 -4.24 -9.52
C THR A 37 26.41 -3.86 -10.76
N ILE A 38 27.69 -3.54 -10.56
CA ILE A 38 28.66 -3.27 -11.61
C ILE A 38 29.57 -4.49 -11.76
N GLY A 39 29.27 -5.34 -12.73
CA GLY A 39 30.00 -6.58 -12.95
C GLY A 39 29.57 -7.69 -11.99
N VAL A 40 30.16 -7.76 -10.80
CA VAL A 40 29.89 -8.81 -9.81
C VAL A 40 29.62 -8.17 -8.45
N TYR A 41 28.48 -8.53 -7.84
CA TYR A 41 28.13 -8.08 -6.48
C TYR A 41 29.22 -8.52 -5.48
N PRO A 42 29.61 -7.66 -4.52
CA PRO A 42 28.98 -6.39 -4.10
C PRO A 42 29.47 -5.13 -4.82
N ALA A 43 30.22 -5.24 -5.92
CA ALA A 43 30.69 -4.04 -6.63
C ALA A 43 29.50 -3.22 -7.17
N THR A 44 29.42 -1.96 -6.77
CA THR A 44 28.33 -1.02 -7.09
C THR A 44 28.88 0.41 -7.28
N SER A 45 28.02 1.35 -7.67
CA SER A 45 28.37 2.78 -7.71
C SER A 45 28.76 3.29 -6.32
N LEU A 46 29.73 4.22 -6.26
CA LEU A 46 30.07 4.93 -5.03
C LEU A 46 28.92 5.79 -4.49
N GLU A 47 27.95 6.11 -5.34
CA GLU A 47 26.76 6.90 -4.98
C GLU A 47 25.67 6.04 -4.32
N CYS A 48 25.76 4.70 -4.41
CA CYS A 48 24.74 3.81 -3.86
C CYS A 48 24.54 4.01 -2.35
N GLY A 49 23.29 4.28 -1.97
CA GLY A 49 22.81 4.62 -0.63
C GLY A 49 22.70 6.13 -0.40
N SER A 50 23.28 6.95 -1.27
CA SER A 50 23.25 8.42 -1.21
C SER A 50 22.66 9.07 -2.46
N GLY A 51 22.28 8.26 -3.45
CA GLY A 51 21.70 8.70 -4.70
C GLY A 51 20.19 8.93 -4.60
N GLY A 52 19.59 9.15 -5.76
CA GLY A 52 18.18 9.48 -5.92
C GLY A 52 17.88 9.87 -7.37
N THR A 53 16.69 10.35 -7.65
CA THR A 53 16.33 10.91 -8.96
C THR A 53 16.77 12.36 -9.12
N GLY A 54 17.05 13.05 -8.00
CA GLY A 54 17.31 14.49 -7.94
C GLY A 54 16.05 15.33 -7.79
N GLU A 55 14.87 14.70 -7.72
CA GLU A 55 13.60 15.37 -7.45
C GLU A 55 13.13 15.04 -6.04
N THR A 56 13.21 16.01 -5.13
CA THR A 56 12.75 15.81 -3.75
C THR A 56 11.26 16.10 -3.61
N VAL A 57 10.66 15.55 -2.56
CA VAL A 57 9.29 15.80 -2.13
C VAL A 57 9.25 16.41 -0.75
N ASP A 58 8.34 17.36 -0.57
CA ASP A 58 8.03 17.93 0.74
C ASP A 58 7.55 16.84 1.70
N MET A 59 7.85 17.03 2.97
CA MET A 59 7.43 16.14 4.05
C MET A 59 5.91 16.19 4.25
N GLU A 60 5.25 15.03 4.15
CA GLU A 60 3.79 14.90 4.26
C GLU A 60 3.39 13.94 5.40
N HIS A 61 3.25 14.45 6.62
CA HIS A 61 2.72 13.63 7.72
C HIS A 61 1.20 13.47 7.67
N ASN A 62 0.72 12.33 8.16
CA ASN A 62 -0.69 12.07 8.41
C ASN A 62 -0.84 11.46 9.80
N GLU A 63 -1.67 12.08 10.65
CA GLU A 63 -1.90 11.66 12.04
C GLU A 63 -2.46 10.23 12.18
N ASN A 64 -3.01 9.66 11.09
CA ASN A 64 -3.54 8.29 11.07
C ASN A 64 -2.51 7.25 10.59
N LEU A 65 -1.30 7.67 10.22
CA LEU A 65 -0.25 6.79 9.72
C LEU A 65 0.91 6.75 10.72
N SER A 66 1.34 5.54 11.05
CA SER A 66 2.44 5.28 11.97
C SER A 66 3.27 4.10 11.45
N HIS A 67 4.53 4.01 11.87
CA HIS A 67 5.47 2.95 11.49
C HIS A 67 5.17 1.63 12.22
N VAL A 68 4.02 1.03 11.89
CA VAL A 68 3.63 -0.33 12.33
C VAL A 68 4.36 -1.42 11.54
N ASP A 69 4.21 -2.69 11.96
CA ASP A 69 4.71 -3.86 11.20
C ASP A 69 4.26 -3.82 9.73
N GLY A 70 5.24 -3.83 8.81
CA GLY A 70 5.03 -3.75 7.37
C GLY A 70 4.77 -2.34 6.82
N ALA A 71 4.84 -1.28 7.63
CA ALA A 71 4.73 0.10 7.15
C ALA A 71 5.80 0.40 6.09
N ILE A 72 5.43 1.19 5.08
CA ILE A 72 6.32 1.65 4.02
C ILE A 72 6.57 3.14 4.24
N GLY A 73 7.84 3.50 4.46
CA GLY A 73 8.27 4.87 4.72
C GLY A 73 9.24 5.41 3.69
N MET A 74 9.30 6.73 3.54
CA MET A 74 10.27 7.42 2.71
C MET A 74 11.58 7.61 3.48
N ALA A 75 12.71 7.22 2.88
CA ALA A 75 14.02 7.59 3.40
C ALA A 75 14.33 9.04 3.02
N ARG A 76 15.09 9.73 3.87
CA ARG A 76 15.53 11.10 3.66
C ARG A 76 16.91 11.33 4.27
N SER A 77 17.54 12.43 3.87
CA SER A 77 18.72 12.96 4.55
C SER A 77 18.32 13.76 5.81
N GLN A 78 19.25 14.56 6.36
CA GLN A 78 18.97 15.39 7.53
C GLN A 78 17.87 16.43 7.29
N ASP A 79 17.80 16.96 6.07
CA ASP A 79 16.76 17.92 5.69
C ASP A 79 15.39 17.20 5.62
N PRO A 80 14.35 17.66 6.35
CA PRO A 80 13.01 17.09 6.30
C PRO A 80 12.46 16.93 4.88
N ASP A 81 12.70 17.89 3.99
CA ASP A 81 12.16 17.94 2.62
C ASP A 81 13.11 17.32 1.58
N SER A 82 13.98 16.40 2.02
CA SER A 82 14.97 15.72 1.16
C SER A 82 14.61 14.29 0.77
N ALA A 83 13.40 13.84 1.08
CA ALA A 83 12.93 12.56 0.56
C ALA A 83 12.89 12.61 -0.97
N ASP A 84 13.39 11.58 -1.63
CA ASP A 84 13.48 11.50 -3.10
C ASP A 84 12.87 10.17 -3.56
N SER A 85 13.68 9.19 -3.97
CA SER A 85 13.21 7.91 -4.51
C SER A 85 13.35 6.75 -3.54
N GLN A 86 14.19 6.91 -2.52
CA GLN A 86 14.50 5.87 -1.55
C GLN A 86 13.35 5.64 -0.57
N TRP A 87 13.07 4.38 -0.28
CA TRP A 87 12.01 3.94 0.63
C TRP A 87 12.48 2.74 1.45
N TYR A 88 11.77 2.47 2.53
CA TYR A 88 12.01 1.30 3.36
C TYR A 88 10.71 0.64 3.79
N ILE A 89 10.82 -0.62 4.19
CA ILE A 89 9.74 -1.40 4.80
C ILE A 89 10.15 -1.68 6.24
N ALA A 90 9.26 -1.36 7.18
CA ALA A 90 9.40 -1.74 8.59
C ALA A 90 9.14 -3.23 8.76
N GLU A 91 10.10 -3.94 9.36
CA GLU A 91 10.05 -5.40 9.55
C GLU A 91 9.21 -5.82 10.77
N THR A 92 9.04 -4.86 11.67
CA THR A 92 8.29 -4.88 12.93
C THR A 92 7.78 -3.45 13.22
N GLU A 93 7.14 -3.23 14.36
CA GLU A 93 6.77 -1.90 14.82
C GLU A 93 8.03 -1.03 15.07
N ALA A 94 8.11 0.08 14.36
CA ALA A 94 9.23 1.02 14.37
C ALA A 94 8.78 2.44 14.77
N HIS A 95 7.95 2.55 15.80
CA HIS A 95 7.38 3.82 16.28
C HIS A 95 8.42 4.91 16.59
N GLY A 96 9.68 4.53 16.83
CA GLY A 96 10.79 5.49 16.95
C GLY A 96 11.12 6.26 15.67
N LEU A 97 10.47 5.97 14.54
CA LEU A 97 10.50 6.72 13.28
C LEU A 97 9.37 7.74 13.16
N ASP A 98 8.32 7.61 13.98
CA ASP A 98 7.16 8.50 13.97
C ASP A 98 7.54 9.93 14.44
N PRO A 99 6.94 10.98 13.86
CA PRO A 99 7.28 12.37 14.16
C PRO A 99 7.09 12.72 15.64
N GLU A 100 6.09 12.15 16.32
CA GLU A 100 5.84 12.40 17.75
C GLU A 100 6.90 11.81 18.68
N ASN A 101 7.70 10.86 18.19
CA ASN A 101 8.74 10.18 18.97
C ASN A 101 10.14 10.69 18.63
N ARG A 102 10.27 11.78 17.85
CA ARG A 102 11.53 12.30 17.34
C ARG A 102 11.61 13.82 17.45
N GLU A 103 12.83 14.32 17.57
CA GLU A 103 13.11 15.78 17.62
C GLU A 103 13.48 16.36 16.25
N ASP A 104 13.72 15.51 15.25
CA ASP A 104 14.14 15.86 13.89
C ASP A 104 13.01 15.68 12.87
N GLU A 105 11.76 15.94 13.27
CA GLU A 105 10.55 15.82 12.44
C GLU A 105 10.19 14.38 11.99
N GLY A 106 11.07 13.40 12.21
CA GLY A 106 10.82 11.99 11.89
C GLY A 106 10.64 11.67 10.42
N TYR A 107 9.89 10.61 10.12
CA TYR A 107 9.78 10.06 8.76
C TYR A 107 8.33 9.94 8.31
N VAL A 108 8.12 10.01 7.00
CA VAL A 108 6.80 9.87 6.38
C VAL A 108 6.54 8.40 6.09
N THR A 109 5.45 7.86 6.64
CA THR A 109 4.87 6.58 6.22
C THR A 109 3.67 6.84 5.31
N PHE A 110 3.57 6.08 4.22
CA PHE A 110 2.56 6.31 3.16
C PHE A 110 1.93 5.02 2.63
N GLY A 111 2.34 3.86 3.15
CA GLY A 111 1.86 2.57 2.68
C GLY A 111 2.06 1.46 3.71
N ILE A 112 1.54 0.27 3.38
CA ILE A 112 1.73 -0.93 4.19
C ILE A 112 1.81 -2.15 3.27
N VAL A 113 2.71 -3.08 3.58
CA VAL A 113 2.82 -4.36 2.90
C VAL A 113 1.58 -5.20 3.20
N ARG A 114 0.76 -5.46 2.17
CA ARG A 114 -0.45 -6.28 2.30
C ARG A 114 -0.17 -7.78 2.21
N ASN A 115 0.83 -8.17 1.45
CA ASN A 115 1.22 -9.57 1.22
C ASN A 115 2.73 -9.67 1.12
N GLY A 116 3.30 -10.77 1.60
CA GLY A 116 4.72 -11.07 1.40
C GLY A 116 5.66 -10.60 2.51
N MET A 117 5.18 -10.23 3.69
CA MET A 117 6.04 -9.90 4.84
C MET A 117 7.04 -11.01 5.21
N SER A 118 6.72 -12.29 4.93
CA SER A 118 7.69 -13.39 5.08
C SER A 118 8.93 -13.23 4.20
N HIS A 119 8.80 -12.62 3.02
CA HIS A 119 9.94 -12.33 2.14
C HIS A 119 10.75 -11.17 2.70
N VAL A 120 10.10 -10.11 3.18
CA VAL A 120 10.77 -8.98 3.84
C VAL A 120 11.62 -9.47 5.03
N ARG A 121 11.04 -10.29 5.91
CA ARG A 121 11.78 -10.89 7.03
C ARG A 121 12.87 -11.86 6.59
N ALA A 122 12.70 -12.57 5.47
CA ALA A 122 13.78 -13.40 4.94
C ALA A 122 14.96 -12.55 4.45
N ILE A 123 14.69 -11.40 3.84
CA ILE A 123 15.70 -10.41 3.42
C ILE A 123 16.45 -9.89 4.65
N ALA A 124 15.73 -9.58 5.73
CA ALA A 124 16.30 -9.15 7.02
C ALA A 124 17.40 -10.09 7.53
N THR A 125 17.23 -11.40 7.39
CA THR A 125 18.20 -12.38 7.89
C THR A 125 19.48 -12.53 7.07
N VAL A 126 19.60 -11.83 5.94
CA VAL A 126 20.81 -11.86 5.13
C VAL A 126 21.97 -11.24 5.93
N PRO A 127 23.13 -11.91 6.03
CA PRO A 127 24.30 -11.33 6.68
C PRO A 127 24.70 -10.03 5.99
N THR A 128 25.24 -9.12 6.78
CA THR A 128 25.52 -7.75 6.35
C THR A 128 27.00 -7.42 6.51
N THR A 129 27.41 -6.25 6.04
CA THR A 129 28.76 -5.74 6.21
C THR A 129 28.78 -4.23 6.31
N ASP A 130 29.77 -3.71 7.01
CA ASP A 130 30.12 -2.28 6.99
C ASP A 130 31.19 -1.98 5.93
N ASP A 131 31.84 -3.02 5.40
CA ASP A 131 32.86 -2.90 4.37
C ASP A 131 32.23 -2.88 2.97
N PRO A 132 32.41 -1.80 2.18
CA PRO A 132 31.93 -1.74 0.81
C PRO A 132 32.48 -2.85 -0.11
N SER A 133 33.59 -3.52 0.24
CA SER A 133 34.14 -4.63 -0.53
C SER A 133 33.41 -5.96 -0.31
N GLY A 134 32.68 -6.09 0.81
CA GLY A 134 32.04 -7.35 1.22
C GLY A 134 32.97 -8.46 1.68
N GLU A 135 34.25 -8.18 1.93
CA GLU A 135 35.19 -9.16 2.47
C GLU A 135 34.93 -9.49 3.95
N GLU A 136 34.44 -8.52 4.72
CA GLU A 136 34.05 -8.72 6.11
C GLU A 136 32.57 -9.08 6.23
N VAL A 137 32.25 -10.10 7.02
CA VAL A 137 30.86 -10.47 7.33
C VAL A 137 30.55 -10.07 8.77
N VAL A 138 29.52 -9.25 8.92
CA VAL A 138 28.93 -8.87 10.20
C VAL A 138 27.51 -9.45 10.27
N VAL A 139 27.23 -10.20 11.33
CA VAL A 139 25.90 -10.78 11.54
C VAL A 139 24.89 -9.65 11.78
N ASN A 140 23.88 -9.54 10.91
CA ASN A 140 22.78 -8.59 11.08
C ASN A 140 22.10 -8.85 12.45
N PRO A 141 21.83 -7.84 13.30
CA PRO A 141 21.89 -6.38 13.10
C PRO A 141 23.12 -5.67 13.63
N ALA A 142 24.25 -6.36 13.79
CA ALA A 142 25.48 -5.72 14.29
C ALA A 142 26.16 -4.77 13.28
N SER A 143 25.76 -4.79 12.00
CA SER A 143 26.30 -3.89 10.96
C SER A 143 25.63 -2.52 11.06
N SER A 144 26.44 -1.46 11.07
CA SER A 144 25.94 -0.08 11.07
C SER A 144 25.45 0.37 9.69
N ALA A 145 26.11 -0.07 8.62
CA ALA A 145 25.72 0.22 7.24
C ALA A 145 24.59 -0.70 6.75
N GLY A 146 24.51 -1.94 7.26
CA GLY A 146 23.49 -2.92 6.92
C GLY A 146 23.58 -3.42 5.48
N ARG A 147 24.76 -3.38 4.83
CA ARG A 147 24.89 -3.77 3.41
C ARG A 147 24.80 -5.28 3.27
N PRO A 148 23.83 -5.87 2.56
CA PRO A 148 23.76 -7.33 2.41
C PRO A 148 25.01 -7.91 1.75
N ILE A 149 25.48 -9.09 2.15
CA ILE A 149 26.61 -9.77 1.46
C ILE A 149 26.16 -10.53 0.21
N TRP A 150 24.85 -10.79 0.10
CA TRP A 150 24.23 -11.36 -1.09
C TRP A 150 23.22 -10.38 -1.64
N GLU A 151 23.24 -10.20 -2.96
CA GLU A 151 22.34 -9.29 -3.64
C GLU A 151 20.89 -9.73 -3.47
N VAL A 152 20.08 -8.88 -2.85
CA VAL A 152 18.63 -9.01 -2.85
C VAL A 152 18.07 -8.10 -3.92
N HIS A 153 17.92 -8.67 -5.11
CA HIS A 153 17.61 -7.94 -6.32
C HIS A 153 16.10 -7.68 -6.51
N ILE A 154 15.73 -6.43 -6.80
CA ILE A 154 14.39 -6.04 -7.22
C ILE A 154 14.33 -6.15 -8.74
N SER A 155 13.69 -7.21 -9.23
CA SER A 155 13.63 -7.48 -10.67
C SER A 155 12.76 -6.47 -11.41
N ASN A 156 11.62 -6.12 -10.83
CA ASN A 156 10.66 -5.18 -11.39
C ASN A 156 9.69 -4.70 -10.31
N VAL A 157 9.14 -3.50 -10.45
CA VAL A 157 8.03 -3.00 -9.64
C VAL A 157 6.92 -2.52 -10.58
N GLU A 158 5.69 -2.98 -10.37
CA GLU A 158 4.56 -2.65 -11.24
C GLU A 158 3.35 -2.19 -10.45
N MET A 159 2.62 -1.22 -10.99
CA MET A 159 1.32 -0.81 -10.50
C MET A 159 0.25 -1.84 -10.93
N ILE A 160 -0.27 -2.61 -9.97
CA ILE A 160 -1.28 -3.65 -10.25
C ILE A 160 -2.71 -3.11 -10.35
N GLY A 161 -2.94 -1.85 -9.99
CA GLY A 161 -4.23 -1.18 -10.06
C GLY A 161 -4.36 -0.04 -9.06
N VAL A 162 -5.37 0.80 -9.27
CA VAL A 162 -5.76 1.86 -8.34
C VAL A 162 -7.17 1.54 -7.89
N ILE A 163 -7.39 1.44 -6.59
CA ILE A 163 -8.76 1.45 -6.05
C ILE A 163 -9.16 2.93 -6.04
N PRO A 164 -10.15 3.35 -6.85
CA PRO A 164 -10.59 4.73 -6.82
C PRO A 164 -11.04 5.06 -5.39
N TYR A 165 -10.48 6.13 -4.85
CA TYR A 165 -10.97 6.69 -3.60
C TYR A 165 -12.36 7.26 -3.90
N VAL A 166 -13.39 6.66 -3.30
CA VAL A 166 -14.77 7.15 -3.43
C VAL A 166 -14.92 8.33 -2.47
N ASP A 167 -14.32 9.44 -2.83
CA ASP A 167 -14.76 10.73 -2.32
C ASP A 167 -15.95 11.18 -3.17
N GLU A 168 -16.97 11.71 -2.50
CA GLU A 168 -18.20 12.26 -3.07
C GLU A 168 -19.34 11.24 -3.29
N GLU A 169 -20.34 11.32 -2.42
CA GLU A 169 -21.74 11.15 -2.86
C GLU A 169 -21.91 11.97 -4.14
N PRO A 170 -22.42 11.39 -5.25
CA PRO A 170 -22.49 12.08 -6.53
C PRO A 170 -23.23 13.40 -6.34
N SER A 171 -22.63 14.50 -6.82
CA SER A 171 -23.27 15.81 -6.76
C SER A 171 -24.68 15.73 -7.36
N GLU A 172 -25.63 16.50 -6.82
CA GLU A 172 -27.03 16.45 -7.28
C GLU A 172 -27.13 16.67 -8.80
N ASP A 173 -26.19 17.42 -9.40
CA ASP A 173 -26.11 17.67 -10.84
C ASP A 173 -25.69 16.43 -11.64
N GLU A 174 -24.77 15.61 -11.15
CA GLU A 174 -24.37 14.36 -11.80
C GLU A 174 -25.45 13.29 -11.66
N ALA A 175 -26.08 13.20 -10.49
CA ALA A 175 -27.24 12.33 -10.29
C ALA A 175 -28.38 12.74 -11.23
N GLN A 176 -28.71 14.03 -11.30
CA GLN A 176 -29.74 14.54 -12.23
C GLN A 176 -29.35 14.32 -13.70
N SER A 177 -28.08 14.50 -14.07
CA SER A 177 -27.57 14.24 -15.41
C SER A 177 -27.77 12.78 -15.80
N PHE A 178 -27.38 11.85 -14.93
CA PHE A 178 -27.59 10.43 -15.15
C PHE A 178 -29.08 10.09 -15.26
N LEU A 179 -29.92 10.60 -14.34
CA LEU A 179 -31.38 10.47 -14.37
C LEU A 179 -32.01 11.07 -15.64
N ALA A 180 -31.40 12.09 -16.22
CA ALA A 180 -31.86 12.73 -17.44
C ALA A 180 -31.52 11.92 -18.70
N THR A 181 -30.46 11.09 -18.67
CA THR A 181 -30.07 10.23 -19.79
C THR A 181 -31.08 9.11 -20.06
N THR A 182 -31.16 8.67 -21.33
CA THR A 182 -31.99 7.53 -21.73
C THR A 182 -31.61 6.25 -20.99
N ALA A 183 -30.31 6.02 -20.76
CA ALA A 183 -29.82 4.87 -20.01
C ALA A 183 -30.30 4.91 -18.55
N GLY A 184 -30.15 6.05 -17.85
CA GLY A 184 -30.60 6.19 -16.46
C GLY A 184 -32.10 6.00 -16.28
N LYS A 185 -32.92 6.56 -17.19
CA LYS A 185 -34.39 6.38 -17.16
C LYS A 185 -34.81 4.92 -17.33
N VAL A 186 -34.14 4.18 -18.23
CA VAL A 186 -34.42 2.76 -18.45
C VAL A 186 -34.05 1.93 -17.22
N THR A 187 -32.88 2.19 -16.63
CA THR A 187 -32.41 1.48 -15.43
C THR A 187 -33.38 1.67 -14.26
N ILE A 188 -33.86 2.89 -14.01
CA ILE A 188 -34.81 3.16 -12.92
C ILE A 188 -36.17 2.53 -13.17
N SER A 189 -36.65 2.58 -14.40
CA SER A 189 -37.92 1.94 -14.77
C SER A 189 -37.86 0.44 -14.51
N LEU A 190 -36.74 -0.21 -14.83
CA LEU A 190 -36.52 -1.64 -14.54
C LEU A 190 -36.49 -1.93 -13.05
N VAL A 191 -35.78 -1.13 -12.25
CA VAL A 191 -35.70 -1.30 -10.79
C VAL A 191 -37.08 -1.14 -10.15
N LEU A 192 -37.86 -0.13 -10.56
CA LEU A 192 -39.22 0.08 -10.05
C LEU A 192 -40.17 -1.05 -10.43
N ILE A 193 -40.03 -1.61 -11.63
CA ILE A 193 -40.81 -2.79 -12.06
C ILE A 193 -40.44 -4.00 -11.19
N VAL A 194 -39.15 -4.25 -10.96
CA VAL A 194 -38.69 -5.37 -10.12
C VAL A 194 -39.19 -5.22 -8.69
N LEU A 195 -39.10 -4.03 -8.10
CA LEU A 195 -39.62 -3.75 -6.76
C LEU A 195 -41.14 -3.87 -6.70
N GLY A 196 -41.86 -3.40 -7.73
CA GLY A 196 -43.31 -3.54 -7.83
C GLY A 196 -43.74 -5.01 -7.93
N VAL A 197 -43.03 -5.81 -8.71
CA VAL A 197 -43.27 -7.26 -8.84
C VAL A 197 -42.94 -7.99 -7.55
N ALA A 198 -41.80 -7.69 -6.92
CA ALA A 198 -41.43 -8.29 -5.63
C ALA A 198 -42.45 -7.93 -4.53
N GLY A 199 -42.88 -6.67 -4.46
CA GLY A 199 -43.91 -6.21 -3.53
C GLY A 199 -45.27 -6.86 -3.79
N TYR A 200 -45.65 -7.04 -5.06
CA TYR A 200 -46.87 -7.74 -5.43
C TYR A 200 -46.82 -9.23 -5.07
N VAL A 201 -45.70 -9.90 -5.32
CA VAL A 201 -45.50 -11.32 -4.95
C VAL A 201 -45.56 -11.49 -3.44
N PHE A 202 -44.95 -10.58 -2.68
CA PHE A 202 -45.03 -10.58 -1.22
C PHE A 202 -46.45 -10.32 -0.71
N TYR A 203 -47.15 -9.33 -1.28
CA TYR A 203 -48.55 -9.04 -0.94
C TYR A 203 -49.50 -10.20 -1.27
N ALA A 204 -49.33 -10.83 -2.42
CA ALA A 204 -50.13 -11.98 -2.85
C ALA A 204 -49.81 -13.24 -2.03
N GLY A 205 -48.54 -13.46 -1.68
CA GLY A 205 -48.10 -14.60 -0.86
C GLY A 205 -48.56 -14.53 0.60
N ASN A 206 -48.87 -13.34 1.12
CA ASN A 206 -49.38 -13.14 2.48
C ASN A 206 -50.91 -13.25 2.60
N ARG A 207 -51.64 -13.58 1.52
CA ARG A 207 -53.04 -14.02 1.64
C ARG A 207 -53.07 -15.50 2.02
N ILE A 208 -53.04 -15.76 3.33
CA ILE A 208 -53.48 -17.05 3.88
C ILE A 208 -55.01 -17.10 3.72
N ASP A 209 -55.51 -18.13 3.04
CA ASP A 209 -56.93 -18.46 2.98
C ASP A 209 -57.53 -18.45 4.41
N GLU A 210 -58.58 -17.66 4.62
CA GLU A 210 -59.40 -17.81 5.83
C GLU A 210 -59.91 -19.27 5.86
N PRO A 211 -59.68 -20.03 6.94
CA PRO A 211 -60.24 -21.37 7.01
C PRO A 211 -61.76 -21.26 7.08
N ASP A 212 -62.46 -21.91 6.15
CA ASP A 212 -63.92 -22.05 6.16
C ASP A 212 -64.38 -22.50 7.56
N ALA A 213 -65.27 -21.72 8.16
CA ALA A 213 -65.87 -22.04 9.43
C ALA A 213 -66.66 -23.35 9.30
N ILE A 214 -66.16 -24.42 9.90
CA ILE A 214 -66.89 -25.68 10.07
C ILE A 214 -68.05 -25.41 11.04
N LEU A 215 -69.26 -25.35 10.51
CA LEU A 215 -70.49 -25.40 11.30
C LEU A 215 -70.62 -26.82 11.87
N LEU A 216 -70.59 -26.92 13.20
CA LEU A 216 -71.01 -28.12 13.90
C LEU A 216 -72.54 -28.16 13.88
N ASP A 217 -73.11 -29.01 13.02
CA ASP A 217 -74.52 -29.38 13.11
C ASP A 217 -74.69 -30.37 14.27
N ASP A 218 -75.50 -29.95 15.25
CA ASP A 218 -76.16 -30.80 16.24
C ASP A 218 -77.10 -31.77 15.51
N GLU A 219 -76.90 -33.09 15.66
CA GLU A 219 -77.99 -34.06 15.46
C GLU A 219 -78.12 -35.02 16.66
N SER A 220 -79.30 -34.89 17.27
CA SER A 220 -80.11 -35.78 18.13
C SER A 220 -79.52 -37.06 18.72
#